data_AF-A0A7X8MY21-F1
#
_entry.id   AF-A0A7X8MY21-F1
#
_cell.length_a   1.000
_cell.length_b   1.000
_cell.length_c   1.000
_cell.angle_alpha   90.00
_cell.angle_beta   90.00
_cell.angle_gamma   90.00
#
_symmetry.space_group_name_H-M   'P 1'
#
loop_
_entity.id
_entity.type
_entity.pdbx_description
1 polymer ?
#
loop_
_entity_poly.entity_id
_entity_poly.type
_entity_poly.pdbx_seq_one_letter_code
_entity_poly.pdbx_strand_id
1 'polypeptide(L)'
;GHGVGPTFHNGLVVLHYDSTAYRDILEPGMTLTIEPMINLGELDYRIWDNDWTVQNTDYKFTAQFEHTIVITDDGNEILTLAD
;
A
#
# COMPACT_ATOMS: atom_id res chain seq x y z
N GLY A 1 2.04 0.43 -0.15
CA GLY A 1 1.86 -0.74 -0.98
C GLY A 1 3.17 -1.21 -1.51
N HIS A 2 3.07 -1.97 -2.59
CA HIS A 2 4.16 -2.74 -3.14
C HIS A 2 4.00 -2.84 -4.66
N GLY A 3 5.07 -3.20 -5.36
CA GLY A 3 4.93 -3.66 -6.74
C GLY A 3 4.24 -5.02 -6.80
N VAL A 4 3.42 -5.23 -7.83
CA VAL A 4 2.63 -6.44 -8.05
C VAL A 4 2.62 -6.83 -9.52
N GLY A 5 2.59 -8.13 -9.83
CA GLY A 5 2.63 -8.64 -11.21
C GLY A 5 2.85 -10.15 -11.23
N PRO A 6 3.87 -10.69 -11.93
CA PRO A 6 4.23 -12.12 -11.85
C PRO A 6 4.59 -12.60 -10.43
N THR A 7 4.94 -11.66 -9.54
CA THR A 7 5.17 -11.89 -8.12
C THR A 7 4.16 -11.09 -7.30
N PHE A 8 3.73 -11.63 -6.16
CA PHE A 8 2.70 -11.01 -5.33
C PHE A 8 3.18 -9.68 -4.70
N HIS A 9 4.29 -9.70 -3.96
CA HIS A 9 4.94 -8.49 -3.44
C HIS A 9 6.38 -8.45 -3.98
N ASN A 10 6.75 -7.40 -4.71
CA ASN A 10 8.11 -7.22 -5.23
C ASN A 10 8.85 -6.05 -4.55
N GLY A 11 10.08 -5.79 -4.98
CA GLY A 11 10.97 -4.82 -4.32
C GLY A 11 10.59 -3.34 -4.48
N LEU A 12 9.60 -2.99 -5.31
CA LEU A 12 9.05 -1.64 -5.34
C LEU A 12 8.24 -1.40 -4.06
N VAL A 13 8.65 -0.44 -3.24
CA VAL A 13 8.01 -0.13 -1.95
C VAL A 13 7.33 1.24 -2.04
N VAL A 14 6.07 1.31 -1.60
CA VAL A 14 5.28 2.55 -1.61
C VAL A 14 4.81 2.87 -0.20
N LEU A 15 5.43 3.85 0.45
CA LEU A 15 5.06 4.26 1.82
C LEU A 15 3.87 5.23 1.80
N HIS A 16 2.98 5.12 2.80
CA HIS A 16 1.80 6.00 2.95
C HIS A 16 1.96 7.03 4.08
N TYR A 17 3.20 7.32 4.45
CA TYR A 17 3.57 8.37 5.39
C TYR A 17 4.76 9.15 4.81
N ASP A 18 4.97 10.38 5.28
CA ASP A 18 6.07 11.21 4.78
C ASP A 18 7.42 10.55 5.08
N SER A 19 8.21 10.34 4.03
CA SER A 19 9.46 9.63 4.10
C SER A 19 10.41 10.11 3.02
N THR A 20 11.71 10.13 3.35
CA THR A 20 12.77 10.41 2.38
C THR A 20 13.32 9.14 1.72
N ALA A 21 12.85 7.96 2.11
CA ALA A 21 13.22 6.67 1.53
C ALA A 21 12.30 6.30 0.34
N TYR A 22 12.74 5.34 -0.48
CA TYR A 22 11.99 4.79 -1.63
C TYR A 22 11.48 5.88 -2.60
N ARG A 23 12.44 6.54 -3.27
CA ARG A 23 12.20 7.68 -4.19
C ARG A 23 12.38 7.31 -5.66
N ASP A 24 12.12 6.05 -5.99
CA ASP A 24 12.20 5.55 -7.34
C ASP A 24 11.29 6.39 -8.27
N ILE A 25 11.79 6.69 -9.47
CA ILE A 25 10.99 7.36 -10.49
C ILE A 25 10.01 6.34 -11.04
N LEU A 26 8.72 6.71 -11.12
CA LEU A 26 7.70 5.87 -11.74
C LEU A 26 7.91 5.86 -13.27
N GLU A 27 8.08 4.67 -13.83
CA GLU A 27 8.29 4.46 -15.26
C GLU A 27 7.13 3.66 -15.87
N PRO A 28 6.80 3.89 -17.16
CA PRO A 28 5.76 3.14 -17.84
C PRO A 28 5.96 1.62 -17.75
N GLY A 29 4.88 0.88 -17.49
CA GLY A 29 4.88 -0.56 -17.29
C GLY A 29 5.13 -1.01 -15.84
N MET A 30 5.48 -0.11 -14.92
CA MET A 30 5.48 -0.43 -13.49
C MET A 30 4.05 -0.63 -12.99
N THR A 31 3.81 -1.74 -12.30
CA THR A 31 2.52 -2.05 -11.67
C THR A 31 2.70 -2.11 -10.15
N LEU A 32 1.88 -1.37 -9.43
CA LEU A 32 1.98 -1.19 -7.97
C LEU A 32 0.63 -1.03 -7.31
N THR A 33 0.61 -1.17 -5.99
CA THR A 33 -0.56 -0.92 -5.15
C THR A 33 -0.43 0.41 -4.41
N ILE A 34 -1.55 1.12 -4.32
CA ILE A 34 -1.75 2.22 -3.38
C ILE A 34 -2.82 1.74 -2.39
N GLU A 35 -2.45 1.57 -1.13
CA GLU A 35 -3.26 0.82 -0.13
C GLU A 35 -3.22 1.45 1.29
N PRO A 36 -3.50 2.76 1.44
CA PRO A 36 -3.33 3.44 2.72
C PRO A 36 -4.25 2.88 3.81
N MET A 37 -3.65 2.54 4.97
CA MET A 37 -4.37 2.28 6.22
C MET A 37 -4.43 3.57 7.04
N ILE A 38 -5.63 4.01 7.39
CA ILE A 38 -5.87 5.25 8.13
C ILE A 38 -6.53 4.93 9.48
N ASN A 39 -5.87 5.35 10.55
CA ASN A 39 -6.32 5.13 11.93
C ASN A 39 -7.10 6.36 12.42
N LEU A 40 -8.20 6.16 13.17
CA LEU A 40 -8.81 7.24 13.97
C LEU A 40 -7.98 7.62 15.21
N GLY A 41 -6.96 6.83 15.50
CA GLY A 41 -6.18 6.86 16.72
C GLY A 41 -4.68 7.02 16.48
N GLU A 42 -3.91 6.39 17.34
CA GLU A 42 -2.45 6.41 17.32
C GLU A 42 -1.86 5.47 16.24
N LEU A 43 -0.55 5.63 15.97
CA LEU A 43 0.19 4.79 15.01
C LEU A 43 0.75 3.50 15.62
N ASP A 44 0.88 3.44 16.95
CA ASP A 44 1.47 2.29 17.64
C ASP A 44 0.60 1.04 17.49
N TYR A 45 1.23 -0.11 17.27
CA TYR A 45 0.55 -1.35 16.94
C TYR A 45 1.21 -2.57 17.60
N ARG A 46 0.44 -3.66 17.65
CA ARG A 46 0.92 -4.99 18.02
C ARG A 46 0.51 -6.03 16.99
N ILE A 47 1.32 -7.07 16.86
CA ILE A 47 0.98 -8.29 16.10
C ILE A 47 0.44 -9.31 17.10
N TRP A 48 -0.67 -9.97 16.77
CA TRP A 48 -1.24 -11.02 17.62
C TRP A 48 -0.38 -12.28 17.61
N ASP A 49 -0.63 -13.19 18.56
CA ASP A 49 0.08 -14.47 18.69
C ASP A 49 -0.09 -15.43 17.49
N ASN A 50 -0.90 -15.03 16.49
CA ASN A 50 -1.04 -15.74 15.22
C ASN A 50 -0.04 -15.28 14.15
N ASP A 51 0.84 -14.33 14.46
CA ASP A 51 1.87 -13.75 13.56
C ASP A 51 1.34 -13.00 12.33
N TRP A 52 0.02 -12.74 12.24
CA TRP A 52 -0.62 -12.12 11.07
C TRP A 52 -1.45 -10.88 11.39
N THR A 53 -2.25 -10.92 12.44
CA THR A 53 -3.20 -9.84 12.72
C THR A 53 -2.47 -8.64 13.32
N VAL A 54 -2.49 -7.52 12.60
CA VAL A 54 -1.96 -6.23 13.06
C VAL A 54 -3.11 -5.42 13.67
N GLN A 55 -2.94 -4.96 14.92
CA GLN A 55 -3.94 -4.16 15.65
C GLN A 55 -3.25 -2.97 16.31
N ASN A 56 -3.79 -1.77 16.11
CA ASN A 56 -3.42 -0.57 16.85
C ASN A 56 -3.62 -0.74 18.37
N THR A 57 -2.70 -0.20 19.18
CA THR A 57 -2.69 -0.42 20.64
C THR A 57 -3.79 0.32 21.37
N ASP A 58 -4.42 1.32 20.75
CA ASP A 58 -5.56 2.08 21.29
C ASP A 58 -6.94 1.53 20.87
N TYR A 59 -6.99 0.44 20.09
CA TYR A 59 -8.20 -0.29 19.68
C TYR A 59 -9.27 0.53 18.95
N LYS A 60 -8.95 1.73 18.46
CA LYS A 60 -9.85 2.51 17.61
C LYS A 60 -9.94 1.95 16.20
N PHE A 61 -10.96 2.36 15.46
CA PHE A 61 -11.15 1.89 14.09
C PHE A 61 -10.02 2.34 13.16
N THR A 62 -9.70 1.45 12.24
CA THR A 62 -8.82 1.66 11.09
C THR A 62 -9.60 1.29 9.84
N ALA A 63 -9.38 2.02 8.75
CA ALA A 63 -9.93 1.72 7.45
C ALA A 63 -8.81 1.63 6.41
N GLN A 64 -8.99 0.77 5.42
CA GLN A 64 -8.09 0.61 4.28
C GLN A 64 -8.91 0.48 3.01
N PHE A 65 -8.41 1.08 1.93
CA PHE A 65 -8.82 0.80 0.56
C PHE A 65 -7.57 0.60 -0.27
N GLU A 66 -7.70 -0.18 -1.34
CA GLU A 66 -6.57 -0.52 -2.20
C GLU A 66 -6.99 -0.54 -3.67
N HIS A 67 -6.12 0.00 -4.51
CA HIS A 67 -6.14 -0.25 -5.94
C HIS A 67 -4.78 -0.74 -6.44
N THR A 68 -4.81 -1.62 -7.44
CA THR A 68 -3.67 -1.88 -8.31
C THR A 68 -3.69 -0.90 -9.46
N ILE A 69 -2.56 -0.23 -9.69
CA ILE A 69 -2.37 0.71 -10.80
C ILE A 69 -1.20 0.27 -11.67
N VAL A 70 -1.30 0.54 -12.96
CA VAL A 70 -0.16 0.46 -13.90
C VAL A 70 0.18 1.86 -14.39
N ILE A 71 1.48 2.18 -14.42
CA ILE A 71 1.98 3.46 -14.95
C ILE A 71 2.00 3.38 -16.48
N THR A 72 1.48 4.40 -17.15
CA THR A 72 1.49 4.55 -18.61
C THR A 72 2.48 5.64 -19.02
N ASP A 73 2.72 5.79 -20.33
CA ASP A 73 3.63 6.81 -20.87
C ASP A 73 3.25 8.26 -20.47
N ASP A 74 1.96 8.49 -20.21
CA ASP A 74 1.37 9.79 -19.95
C ASP A 74 0.55 9.86 -18.63
N GLY A 75 0.57 8.81 -17.81
CA GLY A 75 -0.25 8.75 -16.60
C GLY A 75 -0.29 7.38 -15.92
N ASN A 76 -1.50 6.93 -15.57
CA ASN A 76 -1.76 5.64 -14.95
C ASN A 76 -3.15 5.11 -15.32
N GLU A 77 -3.31 3.81 -15.21
CA GLU A 77 -4.59 3.11 -15.29
C GLU A 77 -4.88 2.36 -13.99
N ILE A 78 -6.13 2.43 -13.51
CA ILE A 78 -6.60 1.70 -12.32
C ILE A 78 -7.18 0.36 -12.76
N LEU A 79 -6.49 -0.73 -12.42
CA LEU A 79 -6.81 -2.08 -12.89
C LEU A 79 -7.90 -2.79 -12.07
N THR A 80 -8.25 -2.25 -10.91
CA THR A 80 -9.18 -2.89 -9.96
C THR A 80 -10.40 -2.02 -9.64
N LEU A 81 -10.84 -1.20 -10.60
CA LEU A 81 -12.13 -0.51 -10.49
C LEU A 81 -13.27 -1.52 -10.35
N ALA A 82 -14.31 -1.15 -9.61
CA ALA A 82 -15.54 -1.93 -9.55
C ALA A 82 -16.30 -1.84 -10.89
N ASP A 83 -17.01 -2.91 -11.23
CA ASP A 83 -17.95 -2.95 -12.36
C ASP A 83 -19.15 -2.00 -12.16
#